data_AF-A0A519CFF9-F1
#
_entry.id   AF-A0A519CFF9-F1
#
_cell.length_a   1.000
_cell.length_b   1.000
_cell.length_c   1.000
_cell.angle_alpha   90.00
_cell.angle_beta   90.00
_cell.angle_gamma   90.00
#
_symmetry.space_group_name_H-M   'P 1'
#
loop_
_entity.id
_entity.type
_entity.pdbx_description
1 polymer ?
#
loop_
_entity_poly.entity_id
_entity_poly.type
_entity_poly.pdbx_seq_one_letter_code
_entity_poly.pdbx_strand_id
1 'polypeptide(L)'
;MSVMFFIRYRKYNWKIIGKYLILLIIFILIILPISIYRVEVIGNDGIFMRIVNMGNQLVSDFTNNNSVGDNSVGDNSVGDNSGIINGLKTFVKYLIWIMIPNFIIFIPLGIFLIFKTRNFEKNTIILSLGIMSIPALFAYTIPALDTRYLYTLFPMFSVLAVLSIDRIIGKINKSNIIIVIIISAIIISSVLFYDYKKIDYEHERESFEIMNEISIMVDGVNRLSSESKYLTTSQTINQWPKSYSEIEFNIEIILYQNENNLQDWISKSKDKGLTHILIDNNKQQPDFLKEIFFEETKYTYLTKIYDSKNQGFEYQVKVFEINYELFEYLKDNIHT
;
A
#
# COMPACT_ATOMS: atom_id res chain seq x y z
N MET A 1 -1.11 -28.98 -7.05
CA MET A 1 -0.49 -30.22 -7.60
C MET A 1 -1.36 -31.46 -7.42
N SER A 2 -1.86 -31.78 -6.23
CA SER A 2 -2.69 -32.99 -6.00
C SER A 2 -3.99 -33.02 -6.82
N VAL A 3 -4.63 -31.88 -7.07
CA VAL A 3 -5.84 -31.78 -7.92
C VAL A 3 -5.56 -32.26 -9.36
N MET A 4 -4.45 -31.83 -9.97
CA MET A 4 -4.06 -32.28 -11.32
C MET A 4 -3.69 -33.77 -11.35
N PHE A 5 -3.04 -34.26 -10.30
CA PHE A 5 -2.77 -35.68 -10.13
C PHE A 5 -4.07 -36.50 -10.13
N PHE A 6 -5.09 -36.06 -9.41
CA PHE A 6 -6.39 -36.73 -9.42
C PHE A 6 -7.09 -36.69 -10.77
N ILE A 7 -7.03 -35.57 -11.49
CA ILE A 7 -7.61 -35.45 -12.83
C ILE A 7 -6.92 -36.41 -13.81
N ARG A 8 -5.58 -36.51 -13.76
CA ARG A 8 -4.78 -37.40 -14.63
C ARG A 8 -5.03 -38.88 -14.35
N TYR A 9 -5.09 -39.26 -13.08
CA TYR A 9 -5.20 -40.67 -12.65
C TYR A 9 -6.62 -41.07 -12.23
N ARG A 10 -7.64 -40.31 -12.64
CA ARG A 10 -9.05 -40.47 -12.23
C ARG A 10 -9.62 -41.88 -12.40
N LYS A 11 -9.15 -42.62 -13.41
CA LYS A 11 -9.62 -43.99 -13.71
C LYS A 11 -8.96 -45.08 -12.87
N TYR A 12 -7.80 -44.83 -12.26
CA TYR A 12 -6.97 -45.91 -11.71
C TYR A 12 -6.95 -46.01 -10.18
N ASN A 13 -7.33 -44.97 -9.41
CA ASN A 13 -6.99 -44.97 -7.98
C ASN A 13 -7.95 -44.19 -7.04
N TRP A 14 -9.22 -44.61 -6.93
CA TRP A 14 -10.16 -44.06 -5.93
C TRP A 14 -9.67 -44.25 -4.48
N LYS A 15 -8.88 -45.30 -4.23
CA LYS A 15 -8.20 -45.55 -2.95
C LYS A 15 -7.24 -44.43 -2.54
N ILE A 16 -6.61 -43.72 -3.50
CA ILE A 16 -5.69 -42.61 -3.18
C ILE A 16 -6.48 -41.38 -2.72
N ILE A 17 -7.64 -41.10 -3.34
CA ILE A 17 -8.54 -40.02 -2.90
C ILE A 17 -8.97 -40.26 -1.45
N GLY A 18 -9.33 -41.51 -1.09
CA GLY A 18 -9.65 -41.88 0.29
C GLY A 18 -8.51 -41.60 1.27
N LYS A 19 -7.26 -41.91 0.91
CA LYS A 19 -6.08 -41.60 1.76
C LYS A 19 -5.89 -40.10 1.99
N TYR A 20 -6.10 -39.28 0.96
CA TYR A 20 -6.03 -37.82 1.10
C TYR A 20 -7.15 -37.27 1.97
N LEU A 21 -8.36 -37.83 1.86
CA LEU A 21 -9.49 -37.44 2.70
C LEU A 21 -9.21 -37.81 4.17
N ILE A 22 -8.65 -38.99 4.44
CA ILE A 22 -8.21 -39.39 5.79
C ILE A 22 -7.15 -38.42 6.32
N LEU A 23 -6.14 -38.06 5.53
CA LEU A 23 -5.14 -37.06 5.93
C LEU A 23 -5.76 -35.70 6.25
N LEU A 24 -6.74 -35.27 5.45
CA LEU A 24 -7.47 -34.02 5.68
C LEU A 24 -8.31 -34.08 6.95
N ILE A 25 -8.95 -35.21 7.24
CA ILE A 25 -9.66 -35.43 8.52
C ILE A 25 -8.68 -35.35 9.69
N ILE A 26 -7.55 -36.06 9.62
CA ILE A 26 -6.52 -36.03 10.68
C ILE A 26 -6.04 -34.59 10.91
N PHE A 27 -5.78 -33.84 9.84
CA PHE A 27 -5.39 -32.44 9.90
C PHE A 27 -6.44 -31.58 10.62
N ILE A 28 -7.73 -31.72 10.27
CA ILE A 28 -8.82 -31.02 10.95
C ILE A 28 -8.88 -31.41 12.42
N LEU A 29 -8.77 -32.70 12.73
CA LEU A 29 -8.88 -33.25 14.09
C LEU A 29 -7.77 -32.73 15.01
N ILE A 30 -6.59 -32.43 14.47
CA ILE A 30 -5.49 -31.81 15.20
C ILE A 30 -5.75 -30.31 15.43
N ILE A 31 -6.26 -29.59 14.44
CA ILE A 31 -6.42 -28.12 14.52
C ILE A 31 -7.63 -27.72 15.36
N LEU A 32 -8.71 -28.51 15.29
CA LEU A 32 -9.98 -28.19 15.94
C LEU A 32 -9.87 -27.97 17.46
N PRO A 33 -9.22 -28.82 18.27
CA PRO A 33 -9.07 -28.56 19.71
C PRO A 33 -8.24 -27.30 20.01
N ILE A 34 -7.20 -27.03 19.20
CA ILE A 34 -6.39 -25.80 19.32
C ILE A 34 -7.27 -24.58 19.04
N SER A 35 -8.11 -24.66 18.01
CA SER A 35 -9.03 -23.59 17.63
C SER A 35 -10.03 -23.29 18.74
N ILE A 36 -10.68 -24.31 19.30
CA ILE A 36 -11.65 -24.17 20.39
C ILE A 36 -10.99 -23.53 21.61
N TYR A 37 -9.83 -24.04 22.04
CA TYR A 37 -9.11 -23.49 23.18
C TYR A 37 -8.76 -22.00 23.00
N ARG A 38 -8.33 -21.60 21.79
CA ARG A 38 -8.05 -20.18 21.51
C ARG A 38 -9.31 -19.32 21.54
N VAL A 39 -10.45 -19.81 21.08
CA VAL A 39 -11.71 -19.07 21.20
C VAL A 39 -12.07 -18.85 22.67
N GLU A 40 -11.90 -19.85 23.53
CA GLU A 40 -12.22 -19.73 24.95
C GLU A 40 -11.30 -18.74 25.69
N VAL A 41 -10.00 -18.76 25.39
CA VAL A 41 -9.01 -17.92 26.11
C VAL A 41 -8.89 -16.51 25.52
N ILE A 42 -8.93 -16.38 24.20
CA ILE A 42 -8.61 -15.14 23.47
C ILE A 42 -9.89 -14.51 22.88
N GLY A 43 -11.02 -15.22 22.88
CA GLY A 43 -12.25 -14.80 22.21
C GLY A 43 -12.22 -14.96 20.69
N ASN A 44 -11.11 -15.45 20.12
CA ASN A 44 -10.92 -15.62 18.67
C ASN A 44 -9.88 -16.69 18.36
N ASP A 45 -10.19 -17.61 17.44
CA ASP A 45 -9.25 -18.61 16.97
C ASP A 45 -8.18 -18.07 16.00
N GLY A 46 -8.44 -16.90 15.40
CA GLY A 46 -7.62 -16.25 14.39
C GLY A 46 -7.51 -17.00 13.06
N ILE A 47 -8.15 -18.17 12.92
CA ILE A 47 -8.03 -19.08 11.77
C ILE A 47 -9.38 -19.22 11.07
N PHE A 48 -10.40 -19.77 11.73
CA PHE A 48 -11.71 -20.00 11.11
C PHE A 48 -12.63 -18.81 11.26
N MET A 49 -12.60 -18.09 12.39
CA MET A 49 -13.40 -16.87 12.58
C MET A 49 -13.09 -15.82 11.52
N ARG A 50 -11.82 -15.67 11.10
CA ARG A 50 -11.46 -14.78 9.98
C ARG A 50 -12.13 -15.18 8.67
N ILE A 51 -12.19 -16.48 8.39
CA ILE A 51 -12.82 -17.01 7.17
C ILE A 51 -14.34 -16.82 7.22
N VAL A 52 -14.99 -17.09 8.36
CA VAL A 52 -16.44 -16.95 8.54
C VAL A 52 -16.86 -15.48 8.49
N ASN A 53 -16.18 -14.60 9.22
CA ASN A 53 -16.47 -13.16 9.23
C ASN A 53 -16.30 -12.57 7.83
N MET A 54 -15.26 -12.98 7.11
CA MET A 54 -15.08 -12.59 5.72
C MET A 54 -16.20 -13.14 4.85
N GLY A 55 -16.53 -14.43 4.94
CA GLY A 55 -17.65 -15.04 4.19
C GLY A 55 -18.97 -14.28 4.37
N ASN A 56 -19.26 -13.84 5.59
CA ASN A 56 -20.44 -13.03 5.90
C ASN A 56 -20.35 -11.63 5.26
N GLN A 57 -19.18 -10.98 5.31
CA GLN A 57 -18.92 -9.72 4.60
C GLN A 57 -19.07 -9.88 3.08
N LEU A 58 -18.63 -11.01 2.50
CA LEU A 58 -18.81 -11.28 1.07
C LEU A 58 -20.28 -11.34 0.71
N VAL A 59 -21.07 -12.07 1.49
CA VAL A 59 -22.50 -12.22 1.27
C VAL A 59 -23.20 -10.85 1.41
N SER A 60 -22.81 -10.03 2.38
CA SER A 60 -23.37 -8.67 2.51
C SER A 60 -22.98 -7.77 1.35
N ASP A 61 -21.74 -7.82 0.87
CA ASP A 61 -21.29 -7.01 -0.27
C ASP A 61 -22.06 -7.39 -1.54
N PHE A 62 -22.25 -8.68 -1.81
CA PHE A 62 -23.01 -9.13 -2.98
C PHE A 62 -24.51 -8.83 -2.89
N THR A 63 -25.08 -8.78 -1.68
CA THR A 63 -26.52 -8.51 -1.48
C THR A 63 -26.85 -7.01 -1.38
N ASN A 64 -25.93 -6.17 -0.93
CA ASN A 64 -26.15 -4.74 -0.70
C ASN A 64 -25.67 -3.81 -1.85
N ASN A 65 -25.24 -4.37 -2.99
CA ASN A 65 -24.72 -3.63 -4.16
C ASN A 65 -25.74 -2.71 -4.90
N ASN A 66 -26.87 -2.33 -4.28
CA ASN A 66 -27.82 -1.35 -4.80
C ASN A 66 -27.90 -0.07 -3.95
N SER A 67 -26.77 0.41 -3.41
CA SER A 67 -26.67 1.79 -2.94
C SER A 67 -25.48 2.48 -3.60
N VAL A 68 -25.59 2.65 -4.92
CA VAL A 68 -24.90 3.72 -5.63
C VAL A 68 -25.55 5.02 -5.18
N GLY A 69 -24.83 5.80 -4.38
CA GLY A 69 -25.25 7.14 -4.01
C GLY A 69 -24.58 7.61 -2.73
N ASP A 70 -23.31 7.96 -2.80
CA ASP A 70 -23.00 9.35 -2.43
C ASP A 70 -21.76 9.85 -3.17
N ASN A 71 -21.92 11.02 -3.79
CA ASN A 71 -20.85 11.78 -4.42
C ASN A 71 -20.14 12.55 -3.31
N SER A 72 -19.07 11.99 -2.74
CA SER A 72 -18.04 12.80 -2.09
C SER A 72 -16.81 12.86 -3.00
N VAL A 73 -16.81 13.90 -3.82
CA VAL A 73 -15.61 14.39 -4.49
C VAL A 73 -14.68 14.92 -3.40
N GLY A 74 -13.48 14.35 -3.33
CA GLY A 74 -12.36 14.89 -2.55
C GLY A 74 -12.13 14.18 -1.22
N ASP A 75 -11.29 13.16 -1.23
CA ASP A 75 -10.10 13.11 -0.37
C ASP A 75 -9.23 11.90 -0.79
N ASN A 76 -7.90 12.05 -0.73
CA ASN A 76 -6.95 10.94 -0.73
C ASN A 76 -6.98 10.20 0.61
N SER A 77 -8.19 10.00 1.16
CA SER A 77 -8.42 8.98 2.15
C SER A 77 -8.16 7.65 1.44
N VAL A 78 -7.30 6.84 2.04
CA VAL A 78 -7.21 5.41 1.76
C VAL A 78 -8.54 4.84 2.21
N GLY A 79 -9.55 5.04 1.37
CA GLY A 79 -10.95 4.85 1.68
C GLY A 79 -11.18 3.39 2.02
N ASP A 80 -11.83 3.21 3.15
CA ASP A 80 -12.24 1.95 3.77
C ASP A 80 -13.12 1.16 2.79
N ASN A 81 -12.47 0.49 1.85
CA ASN A 81 -13.07 -0.28 0.77
C ASN A 81 -12.66 -1.74 0.95
N SER A 82 -12.85 -2.28 2.16
CA SER A 82 -12.69 -3.70 2.42
C SER A 82 -13.76 -4.48 1.65
N GLY A 83 -13.36 -5.32 0.71
CA GLY A 83 -14.31 -6.10 -0.10
C GLY A 83 -13.62 -6.83 -1.25
N ILE A 84 -14.24 -7.89 -1.76
CA ILE A 84 -13.66 -8.71 -2.85
C ILE A 84 -13.39 -7.91 -4.11
N ILE A 85 -14.30 -7.00 -4.48
CA ILE A 85 -14.18 -6.23 -5.71
C ILE A 85 -12.95 -5.33 -5.65
N ASN A 86 -12.75 -4.65 -4.52
CA ASN A 86 -11.57 -3.81 -4.32
C ASN A 86 -10.30 -4.66 -4.17
N GLY A 87 -10.37 -5.82 -3.52
CA GLY A 87 -9.26 -6.77 -3.44
C GLY A 87 -8.84 -7.29 -4.82
N LEU A 88 -9.79 -7.59 -5.70
CA LEU A 88 -9.52 -7.95 -7.10
C LEU A 88 -8.90 -6.78 -7.88
N LYS A 89 -9.43 -5.57 -7.72
CA LYS A 89 -8.88 -4.35 -8.34
C LYS A 89 -7.43 -4.13 -7.91
N THR A 90 -7.16 -4.28 -6.61
CA THR A 90 -5.83 -4.14 -6.00
C THR A 90 -4.88 -5.24 -6.46
N PHE A 91 -5.35 -6.49 -6.51
CA PHE A 91 -4.60 -7.62 -7.05
C PHE A 91 -4.19 -7.39 -8.50
N VAL A 92 -5.11 -6.98 -9.38
CA VAL A 92 -4.80 -6.71 -10.79
C VAL A 92 -3.80 -5.55 -10.92
N LYS A 93 -4.00 -4.47 -10.16
CA LYS A 93 -3.07 -3.32 -10.11
C LYS A 93 -1.65 -3.79 -9.76
N TYR A 94 -1.49 -4.53 -8.67
CA TYR A 94 -0.16 -4.98 -8.23
C TYR A 94 0.41 -6.08 -9.11
N LEU A 95 -0.41 -6.93 -9.71
CA LEU A 95 0.01 -7.94 -10.67
C LEU A 95 0.63 -7.27 -11.90
N ILE A 96 0.08 -6.15 -12.38
CA ILE A 96 0.70 -5.37 -13.45
C ILE A 96 2.03 -4.75 -12.98
N TRP A 97 2.07 -4.20 -11.76
CA TRP A 97 3.28 -3.58 -11.21
C TRP A 97 4.48 -4.52 -11.14
N ILE A 98 4.30 -5.73 -10.61
CA ILE A 98 5.40 -6.71 -10.48
C ILE A 98 5.88 -7.27 -11.82
N MET A 99 5.08 -7.11 -12.88
CA MET A 99 5.48 -7.53 -14.21
C MET A 99 6.43 -6.54 -14.87
N ILE A 100 6.44 -5.28 -14.41
CA ILE A 100 7.35 -4.25 -14.91
C ILE A 100 8.68 -4.37 -14.16
N PRO A 101 9.83 -4.30 -14.86
CA PRO A 101 9.99 -4.22 -16.32
C PRO A 101 10.05 -5.58 -17.04
N ASN A 102 10.28 -6.66 -16.29
CA ASN A 102 10.84 -7.91 -16.84
C ASN A 102 9.84 -8.79 -17.59
N PHE A 103 8.58 -8.82 -17.16
CA PHE A 103 7.61 -9.82 -17.58
C PHE A 103 6.36 -9.26 -18.28
N ILE A 104 6.23 -7.94 -18.34
CA ILE A 104 5.02 -7.23 -18.80
C ILE A 104 4.57 -7.67 -20.21
N ILE A 105 5.52 -7.92 -21.12
CA ILE A 105 5.25 -8.39 -22.47
C ILE A 105 5.09 -9.93 -22.51
N PHE A 106 5.91 -10.66 -21.75
CA PHE A 106 6.04 -12.10 -21.93
C PHE A 106 4.93 -12.92 -21.25
N ILE A 107 4.43 -12.49 -20.08
CA ILE A 107 3.36 -13.24 -19.38
C ILE A 107 2.04 -13.24 -20.17
N PRO A 108 1.51 -12.11 -20.67
CA PRO A 108 0.24 -12.12 -21.42
C PRO A 108 0.35 -12.99 -22.68
N LEU A 109 1.48 -12.92 -23.38
CA LEU A 109 1.78 -13.79 -24.51
C LEU A 109 1.83 -15.27 -24.11
N GLY A 110 2.44 -15.58 -22.96
CA GLY A 110 2.63 -16.96 -22.49
C GLY A 110 1.29 -17.59 -22.12
N ILE A 111 0.44 -16.82 -21.45
CA ILE A 111 -0.95 -17.20 -21.17
C ILE A 111 -1.68 -17.45 -22.49
N PHE A 112 -1.63 -16.51 -23.44
CA PHE A 112 -2.28 -16.66 -24.75
C PHE A 112 -1.85 -17.95 -25.49
N LEU A 113 -0.56 -18.30 -25.45
CA LEU A 113 -0.03 -19.51 -26.09
C LEU A 113 -0.54 -20.80 -25.43
N ILE A 114 -0.72 -20.79 -24.12
CA ILE A 114 -1.33 -21.92 -23.39
C ILE A 114 -2.79 -22.11 -23.82
N PHE A 115 -3.56 -21.03 -23.90
CA PHE A 115 -4.95 -21.09 -24.34
C PHE A 115 -5.09 -21.57 -25.79
N LYS A 116 -4.15 -21.18 -26.68
CA LYS A 116 -4.14 -21.60 -28.09
C LYS A 116 -3.88 -23.10 -28.28
N THR A 117 -3.04 -23.72 -27.44
CA THR A 117 -2.66 -25.13 -27.57
C THR A 117 -2.71 -25.82 -26.21
N ARG A 118 -3.92 -26.19 -25.80
CA ARG A 118 -4.19 -26.81 -24.50
C ARG A 118 -3.57 -28.21 -24.44
N ASN A 119 -2.71 -28.41 -23.44
CA ASN A 119 -2.20 -29.73 -23.06
C ASN A 119 -2.21 -29.87 -21.54
N PHE A 120 -2.08 -31.09 -21.01
CA PHE A 120 -2.07 -31.37 -19.59
C PHE A 120 -0.97 -30.59 -18.84
N GLU A 121 0.24 -30.54 -19.38
CA GLU A 121 1.37 -29.81 -18.77
C GLU A 121 1.07 -28.30 -18.72
N LYS A 122 0.59 -27.74 -19.84
CA LYS A 122 0.22 -26.32 -19.95
C LYS A 122 -0.95 -25.94 -19.04
N ASN A 123 -1.92 -26.83 -18.89
CA ASN A 123 -3.01 -26.65 -17.92
C ASN A 123 -2.50 -26.73 -16.48
N THR A 124 -1.46 -27.53 -16.21
CA THR A 124 -0.84 -27.59 -14.87
C THR A 124 -0.23 -26.25 -14.50
N ILE A 125 0.40 -25.57 -15.46
CA ILE A 125 0.99 -24.24 -15.26
C ILE A 125 -0.11 -23.23 -14.85
N ILE A 126 -1.20 -23.13 -15.62
CA ILE A 126 -2.30 -22.20 -15.31
C ILE A 126 -2.96 -22.52 -13.98
N LEU A 127 -3.21 -23.79 -13.67
CA LEU A 127 -3.80 -24.19 -12.40
C LEU A 127 -2.87 -23.85 -11.23
N SER A 128 -1.56 -24.09 -11.38
CA SER A 128 -0.58 -23.79 -10.34
C SER A 128 -0.47 -22.29 -10.11
N LEU A 129 -0.46 -21.48 -11.17
CA LEU A 129 -0.51 -20.03 -11.08
C LEU A 129 -1.77 -19.55 -10.34
N GLY A 130 -2.93 -20.13 -10.66
CA GLY A 130 -4.20 -19.82 -9.98
C GLY A 130 -4.15 -20.15 -8.49
N ILE A 131 -3.66 -21.33 -8.11
CA ILE A 131 -3.56 -21.74 -6.69
C ILE A 131 -2.56 -20.85 -5.93
N MET A 132 -1.40 -20.55 -6.53
CA MET A 132 -0.38 -19.69 -5.91
C MET A 132 -0.84 -18.24 -5.77
N SER A 133 -1.85 -17.81 -6.55
CA SER A 133 -2.44 -16.47 -6.46
C SER A 133 -3.42 -16.32 -5.30
N ILE A 134 -3.94 -17.41 -4.73
CA ILE A 134 -4.98 -17.36 -3.67
C ILE A 134 -4.50 -16.60 -2.43
N PRO A 135 -3.29 -16.86 -1.86
CA PRO A 135 -2.83 -16.12 -0.69
C PRO A 135 -2.69 -14.61 -0.96
N ALA A 136 -2.24 -14.23 -2.16
CA ALA A 136 -2.13 -12.82 -2.54
C ALA A 136 -3.50 -12.16 -2.71
N LEU A 137 -4.46 -12.86 -3.33
CA LEU A 137 -5.85 -12.39 -3.42
C LEU A 137 -6.45 -12.15 -2.04
N PHE A 138 -6.25 -13.07 -1.10
CA PHE A 138 -6.68 -12.91 0.29
C PHE A 138 -5.96 -11.75 0.99
N ALA A 139 -4.65 -11.60 0.77
CA ALA A 139 -3.89 -10.51 1.35
C ALA A 139 -4.35 -9.14 0.86
N TYR A 140 -4.95 -9.03 -0.33
CA TYR A 140 -5.46 -7.78 -0.89
C TYR A 140 -6.95 -7.51 -0.62
N THR A 141 -7.74 -8.50 -0.18
CA THR A 141 -9.10 -8.23 0.32
C THR A 141 -9.06 -7.53 1.68
N ILE A 142 -8.06 -7.87 2.49
CA ILE A 142 -7.56 -7.05 3.57
C ILE A 142 -6.70 -5.97 2.89
N PRO A 143 -6.80 -4.67 3.19
CA PRO A 143 -6.10 -3.63 2.43
C PRO A 143 -4.57 -3.60 2.67
N ALA A 144 -3.88 -4.74 2.58
CA ALA A 144 -2.43 -4.84 2.65
C ALA A 144 -1.82 -4.48 1.29
N LEU A 145 -1.47 -3.20 1.13
CA LEU A 145 -1.02 -2.59 -0.11
C LEU A 145 0.46 -2.87 -0.43
N ASP A 146 0.82 -4.14 -0.62
CA ASP A 146 2.21 -4.55 -0.82
C ASP A 146 2.41 -5.54 -1.97
N THR A 147 3.41 -5.31 -2.82
CA THR A 147 3.77 -6.21 -3.94
C THR A 147 4.35 -7.56 -3.49
N ARG A 148 4.90 -7.66 -2.28
CA ARG A 148 5.62 -8.84 -1.78
C ARG A 148 4.76 -10.10 -1.78
N TYR A 149 3.44 -9.97 -1.59
CA TYR A 149 2.52 -11.11 -1.60
C TYR A 149 2.49 -11.87 -2.93
N LEU A 150 2.82 -11.21 -4.04
CA LEU A 150 2.81 -11.79 -5.38
C LEU A 150 4.15 -12.40 -5.80
N TYR A 151 5.21 -12.26 -5.00
CA TYR A 151 6.54 -12.80 -5.36
C TYR A 151 6.55 -14.32 -5.49
N THR A 152 5.61 -14.99 -4.83
CA THR A 152 5.35 -16.43 -4.99
C THR A 152 5.00 -16.83 -6.42
N LEU A 153 4.54 -15.91 -7.27
CA LEU A 153 4.19 -16.15 -8.68
C LEU A 153 5.40 -16.12 -9.63
N PHE A 154 6.54 -15.57 -9.21
CA PHE A 154 7.71 -15.34 -10.07
C PHE A 154 8.27 -16.61 -10.73
N PRO A 155 8.32 -17.78 -10.06
CA PRO A 155 8.71 -19.02 -10.72
C PRO A 155 7.79 -19.37 -11.91
N MET A 156 6.49 -19.17 -11.76
CA MET A 156 5.53 -19.42 -12.85
C MET A 156 5.61 -18.35 -13.95
N PHE A 157 5.88 -17.10 -13.59
CA PHE A 157 6.16 -16.04 -14.56
C PHE A 157 7.37 -16.35 -15.42
N SER A 158 8.43 -16.90 -14.83
CA SER A 158 9.63 -17.33 -15.56
C SER A 158 9.30 -18.43 -16.57
N VAL A 159 8.50 -19.44 -16.17
CA VAL A 159 8.03 -20.50 -17.08
C VAL A 159 7.20 -19.93 -18.23
N LEU A 160 6.25 -19.03 -17.95
CA LEU A 160 5.44 -18.37 -18.97
C LEU A 160 6.29 -17.51 -19.90
N ALA A 161 7.30 -16.83 -19.36
CA ALA A 161 8.20 -16.01 -20.15
C ALA A 161 9.02 -16.86 -21.12
N VAL A 162 9.57 -17.98 -20.66
CA VAL A 162 10.31 -18.92 -21.52
C VAL A 162 9.42 -19.46 -22.64
N LEU A 163 8.16 -19.84 -22.36
CA LEU A 163 7.23 -20.28 -23.40
C LEU A 163 6.99 -19.23 -24.49
N SER A 164 6.89 -17.96 -24.10
CA SER A 164 6.75 -16.83 -25.03
C SER A 164 8.02 -16.62 -25.84
N ILE A 165 9.17 -16.61 -25.18
CA ILE A 165 10.48 -16.39 -25.79
C ILE A 165 10.78 -17.50 -26.80
N ASP A 166 10.57 -18.76 -26.45
CA ASP A 166 10.74 -19.92 -27.35
C ASP A 166 9.88 -19.77 -28.61
N ARG A 167 8.62 -19.34 -28.45
CA ARG A 167 7.73 -19.10 -29.58
C ARG A 167 8.20 -17.97 -30.50
N ILE A 168 8.78 -16.91 -29.95
CA ILE A 168 9.33 -15.78 -30.71
C ILE A 168 10.56 -16.22 -31.48
N ILE A 169 11.48 -16.93 -30.80
CA ILE A 169 12.73 -17.42 -31.37
C ILE A 169 12.47 -18.39 -32.52
N GLY A 170 11.54 -19.34 -32.36
CA GLY A 170 11.22 -20.34 -33.37
C GLY A 170 10.64 -19.78 -34.68
N LYS A 171 10.31 -18.48 -34.74
CA LYS A 171 9.87 -17.81 -35.96
C LYS A 171 11.00 -17.12 -36.74
N ILE A 172 12.22 -17.06 -36.19
CA ILE A 172 13.28 -16.22 -36.74
C ILE A 172 14.57 -17.03 -36.96
N ASN A 173 15.19 -16.84 -38.12
CA ASN A 173 16.33 -17.65 -38.59
C ASN A 173 17.62 -17.48 -37.76
N LYS A 174 17.74 -16.45 -36.91
CA LYS A 174 18.93 -16.15 -36.08
C LYS A 174 18.60 -16.18 -34.58
N SER A 175 18.17 -17.35 -34.10
CA SER A 175 17.71 -17.59 -32.73
C SER A 175 18.65 -17.08 -31.63
N ASN A 176 19.94 -17.39 -31.73
CA ASN A 176 20.93 -17.01 -30.72
C ASN A 176 21.10 -15.49 -30.57
N ILE A 177 21.05 -14.74 -31.67
CA ILE A 177 21.19 -13.28 -31.63
C ILE A 177 19.98 -12.65 -30.92
N ILE A 178 18.78 -13.17 -31.17
CA ILE A 178 17.55 -12.67 -30.54
C ILE A 178 17.53 -12.94 -29.04
N ILE A 179 18.02 -14.11 -28.61
CA ILE A 179 18.17 -14.41 -27.18
C ILE A 179 19.05 -13.35 -26.51
N VAL A 180 20.21 -13.03 -27.10
CA VAL A 180 21.13 -12.02 -26.56
C VAL A 180 20.47 -10.64 -26.52
N ILE A 181 19.72 -10.26 -27.55
CA ILE A 181 18.99 -8.98 -27.59
C ILE A 181 17.92 -8.92 -26.49
N ILE A 182 17.13 -9.98 -26.32
CA ILE A 182 16.08 -10.04 -25.28
C ILE A 182 16.71 -9.91 -23.89
N ILE A 183 17.76 -10.67 -23.61
CA ILE A 183 18.46 -10.61 -22.31
C ILE A 183 19.01 -9.20 -22.07
N SER A 184 19.66 -8.60 -23.09
CA SER A 184 20.22 -7.25 -22.99
C SER A 184 19.12 -6.21 -22.73
N ALA A 185 17.98 -6.31 -23.42
CA ALA A 185 16.84 -5.42 -23.23
C ALA A 185 16.24 -5.53 -21.81
N ILE A 186 16.11 -6.75 -21.28
CA ILE A 186 15.63 -6.98 -19.91
C ILE A 186 16.57 -6.32 -18.88
N ILE A 187 17.89 -6.49 -19.06
CA ILE A 187 18.89 -5.91 -18.15
C ILE A 187 18.84 -4.38 -18.20
N ILE A 188 18.87 -3.80 -19.40
CA ILE A 188 18.83 -2.34 -19.59
C ILE A 188 17.54 -1.76 -19.01
N SER A 189 16.39 -2.38 -19.31
CA SER A 189 15.10 -1.93 -18.78
C SER A 189 15.02 -2.06 -17.26
N SER A 190 15.66 -3.06 -16.66
CA SER A 190 15.76 -3.21 -15.21
C SER A 190 16.55 -2.09 -14.57
N VAL A 191 17.72 -1.76 -15.15
CA VAL A 191 18.58 -0.68 -14.64
C VAL A 191 17.88 0.67 -14.74
N LEU A 192 17.27 0.98 -15.89
CA LEU A 192 16.52 2.23 -16.08
C LEU A 192 15.33 2.33 -15.12
N PHE A 193 14.60 1.24 -14.91
CA PHE A 193 13.48 1.22 -13.98
C PHE A 193 13.93 1.39 -12.53
N TYR A 194 15.05 0.76 -12.15
CA TYR A 194 15.64 0.92 -10.83
C TYR A 194 16.04 2.37 -10.56
N ASP A 195 16.70 3.01 -11.52
CA ASP A 195 17.12 4.42 -11.39
C ASP A 195 15.90 5.36 -11.32
N TYR A 196 14.87 5.12 -12.14
CA TYR A 196 13.62 5.86 -12.08
C TYR A 196 12.87 5.71 -10.74
N LYS A 197 12.98 4.54 -10.09
CA LYS A 197 12.35 4.25 -8.80
C LYS A 197 13.27 4.47 -7.60
N LYS A 198 14.49 4.96 -7.84
CA LYS A 198 15.47 5.18 -6.79
C LYS A 198 14.93 6.18 -5.79
N ILE A 199 15.04 5.83 -4.51
CA ILE A 199 14.69 6.73 -3.42
C ILE A 199 15.76 7.82 -3.35
N ASP A 200 15.35 9.06 -3.17
CA ASP A 200 16.25 10.15 -2.85
C ASP A 200 16.68 10.04 -1.37
N TYR A 201 17.79 9.34 -1.15
CA TYR A 201 18.29 9.08 0.20
C TYR A 201 18.71 10.36 0.93
N GLU A 202 19.17 11.37 0.22
CA GLU A 202 19.57 12.64 0.83
C GLU A 202 18.33 13.40 1.30
N HIS A 203 17.30 13.52 0.45
CA HIS A 203 16.02 14.12 0.84
C HIS A 203 15.36 13.41 2.03
N GLU A 204 15.36 12.06 2.05
CA GLU A 204 14.77 11.32 3.18
C GLU A 204 15.60 11.47 4.47
N ARG A 205 16.93 11.58 4.38
CA ARG A 205 17.80 11.86 5.54
C ARG A 205 17.55 13.27 6.09
N GLU A 206 17.58 14.28 5.23
CA GLU A 206 17.31 15.67 5.63
C GLU A 206 15.90 15.81 6.20
N SER A 207 14.90 15.19 5.57
CA SER A 207 13.52 15.19 6.08
C SER A 207 13.43 14.62 7.49
N PHE A 208 14.17 13.54 7.80
CA PHE A 208 14.20 12.98 9.15
C PHE A 208 14.88 13.93 10.15
N GLU A 209 16.04 14.49 9.81
CA GLU A 209 16.78 15.40 10.67
C GLU A 209 15.96 16.67 10.98
N ILE A 210 15.35 17.28 9.95
CA ILE A 210 14.47 18.44 10.09
C ILE A 210 13.27 18.10 10.98
N MET A 211 12.58 16.97 10.76
CA MET A 211 11.42 16.60 11.59
C MET A 211 11.83 16.28 13.02
N ASN A 212 13.04 15.77 13.26
CA ASN A 212 13.57 15.58 14.59
C ASN A 212 13.80 16.93 15.31
N GLU A 213 14.37 17.93 14.64
CA GLU A 213 14.49 19.30 15.16
C GLU A 213 13.11 19.95 15.39
N ILE A 214 12.14 19.71 14.52
CA ILE A 214 10.78 20.24 14.68
C ILE A 214 10.08 19.61 15.87
N SER A 215 10.28 18.31 16.10
CA SER A 215 9.56 17.57 17.14
C SER A 215 9.81 18.04 18.58
N ILE A 216 10.87 18.83 18.81
CA ILE A 216 11.18 19.39 20.12
C ILE A 216 10.59 20.79 20.35
N MET A 217 10.00 21.42 19.33
CA MET A 217 9.50 22.80 19.38
C MET A 217 8.02 22.97 19.04
N VAL A 218 7.30 21.89 18.74
CA VAL A 218 5.88 21.93 18.37
C VAL A 218 5.05 20.94 19.19
N ASP A 219 3.79 21.29 19.43
CA ASP A 219 2.82 20.42 20.11
C ASP A 219 1.69 19.94 19.18
N GLY A 220 1.46 20.62 18.07
CA GLY A 220 0.44 20.21 17.10
C GLY A 220 0.57 20.93 15.77
N VAL A 221 0.54 20.16 14.68
CA VAL A 221 0.90 20.60 13.33
C VAL A 221 -0.05 20.05 12.28
N ASN A 222 -0.09 20.66 11.09
CA ASN A 222 -0.70 20.02 9.94
C ASN A 222 0.10 18.80 9.46
N ARG A 223 -0.61 17.87 8.84
CA ARG A 223 0.02 16.78 8.09
C ARG A 223 0.70 17.34 6.82
N LEU A 224 2.03 17.31 6.83
CA LEU A 224 2.86 17.61 5.66
C LEU A 224 3.18 16.33 4.88
N SER A 225 2.70 16.24 3.62
CA SER A 225 2.99 15.19 2.62
C SER A 225 3.50 13.83 3.16
N SER A 226 4.54 13.24 2.56
CA SER A 226 5.15 11.97 2.99
C SER A 226 6.05 12.14 4.21
N GLU A 227 6.55 13.34 4.45
CA GLU A 227 7.66 13.66 5.35
C GLU A 227 7.20 13.78 6.81
N SER A 228 5.94 14.14 7.06
CA SER A 228 5.34 14.14 8.41
C SER A 228 5.39 12.78 9.12
N LYS A 229 5.57 11.67 8.37
CA LYS A 229 5.83 10.34 8.96
C LYS A 229 7.05 10.34 9.90
N TYR A 230 8.01 11.24 9.66
CA TYR A 230 9.22 11.34 10.45
C TYR A 230 9.01 12.04 11.80
N LEU A 231 7.97 12.86 11.96
CA LEU A 231 7.60 13.41 13.28
C LEU A 231 7.21 12.28 14.23
N THR A 232 6.30 11.40 13.78
CA THR A 232 5.91 10.21 14.53
C THR A 232 7.12 9.31 14.80
N THR A 233 8.00 9.14 13.81
CA THR A 233 9.21 8.32 13.96
C THR A 233 10.15 8.89 15.03
N SER A 234 10.39 10.21 15.02
CA SER A 234 11.19 10.91 16.04
C SER A 234 10.66 10.64 17.47
N GLN A 235 9.34 10.68 17.66
CA GLN A 235 8.75 10.45 18.97
C GLN A 235 8.86 9.00 19.45
N THR A 236 8.82 8.04 18.52
CA THR A 236 8.84 6.60 18.85
C THR A 236 10.25 6.05 19.08
N ILE A 237 11.28 6.62 18.46
CA ILE A 237 12.64 6.05 18.49
C ILE A 237 13.20 5.97 19.92
N ASN A 238 12.88 6.96 20.75
CA ASN A 238 13.31 7.04 22.15
C ASN A 238 12.45 6.20 23.11
N GLN A 239 11.36 5.61 22.62
CA GLN A 239 10.41 4.81 23.40
C GLN A 239 10.53 3.31 23.11
N TRP A 240 11.39 2.90 22.17
CA TRP A 240 11.65 1.49 21.90
C TRP A 240 12.24 0.80 23.16
N PRO A 241 11.80 -0.42 23.54
CA PRO A 241 10.91 -1.35 22.82
C PRO A 241 9.47 -1.41 23.37
N LYS A 242 8.87 -0.27 23.78
CA LYS A 242 7.48 -0.26 24.26
C LYS A 242 6.51 -0.83 23.21
N SER A 243 5.45 -1.50 23.68
CA SER A 243 4.35 -1.92 22.81
C SER A 243 3.67 -0.71 22.17
N TYR A 244 3.15 -0.83 20.95
CA TYR A 244 2.49 0.29 20.26
C TYR A 244 1.36 0.93 21.09
N SER A 245 0.65 0.13 21.88
CA SER A 245 -0.41 0.61 22.79
C SER A 245 0.10 1.46 23.97
N GLU A 246 1.41 1.44 24.23
CA GLU A 246 2.08 2.13 25.34
C GLU A 246 2.97 3.28 24.85
N ILE A 247 3.01 3.51 23.54
CA ILE A 247 3.75 4.63 22.94
C ILE A 247 2.94 5.89 23.16
N GLU A 248 3.60 6.90 23.71
CA GLU A 248 3.03 8.23 23.91
C GLU A 248 3.36 9.11 22.69
N PHE A 249 2.35 9.73 22.11
CA PHE A 249 2.49 10.71 21.03
C PHE A 249 2.12 12.08 21.57
N ASN A 250 3.10 12.97 21.67
CA ASN A 250 2.90 14.29 22.26
C ASN A 250 2.53 15.36 21.22
N ILE A 251 2.65 15.03 19.92
CA ILE A 251 2.41 15.97 18.82
C ILE A 251 1.14 15.54 18.11
N GLU A 252 0.16 16.44 18.08
CA GLU A 252 -1.07 16.23 17.33
C GLU A 252 -0.84 16.51 15.84
N ILE A 253 -1.11 15.53 14.99
CA ILE A 253 -1.00 15.68 13.52
C ILE A 253 -2.40 15.85 12.94
N ILE A 254 -2.68 17.06 12.47
CA ILE A 254 -4.02 17.46 12.05
C ILE A 254 -4.15 17.37 10.53
N LEU A 255 -5.15 16.61 10.11
CA LEU A 255 -5.50 16.43 8.71
C LEU A 255 -6.31 17.61 8.20
N TYR A 256 -6.13 17.90 6.91
CA TYR A 256 -7.01 18.80 6.18
C TYR A 256 -8.34 18.10 5.87
N GLN A 257 -9.47 18.77 6.05
CA GLN A 257 -10.83 18.23 5.84
C GLN A 257 -11.60 19.07 4.82
N ASN A 258 -10.96 19.41 3.69
CA ASN A 258 -11.55 20.17 2.58
C ASN A 258 -12.06 21.58 2.96
N GLU A 259 -11.36 22.26 3.84
CA GLU A 259 -11.66 23.65 4.15
C GLU A 259 -11.46 24.55 2.92
N ASN A 260 -12.01 25.76 2.92
CA ASN A 260 -11.89 26.66 1.77
C ASN A 260 -10.79 27.72 1.94
N ASN A 261 -10.34 27.96 3.18
CA ASN A 261 -9.34 28.96 3.50
C ASN A 261 -8.62 28.66 4.83
N LEU A 262 -7.48 29.31 5.03
CA LEU A 262 -6.61 29.16 6.18
C LEU A 262 -7.31 29.46 7.52
N GLN A 263 -8.13 30.51 7.57
CA GLN A 263 -8.79 30.96 8.80
C GLN A 263 -9.85 29.96 9.28
N ASP A 264 -10.64 29.41 8.38
CA ASP A 264 -11.61 28.36 8.68
C ASP A 264 -10.92 27.10 9.19
N TRP A 265 -9.82 26.70 8.54
CA TRP A 265 -9.03 25.55 8.97
C TRP A 265 -8.39 25.73 10.35
N ILE A 266 -7.75 26.87 10.62
CA ILE A 266 -7.18 27.18 11.94
C ILE A 266 -8.28 27.16 13.02
N SER A 267 -9.42 27.80 12.74
CA SER A 267 -10.55 27.84 13.70
C SER A 267 -11.05 26.44 14.06
N LYS A 268 -11.23 25.57 13.06
CA LYS A 268 -11.72 24.18 13.26
C LYS A 268 -10.68 23.25 13.87
N SER A 269 -9.40 23.59 13.73
CA SER A 269 -8.28 22.76 14.15
C SER A 269 -7.74 23.14 15.53
N LYS A 270 -8.09 24.32 16.04
CA LYS A 270 -7.70 24.80 17.38
C LYS A 270 -8.04 23.80 18.48
N ASP A 271 -9.30 23.35 18.52
CA ASP A 271 -9.77 22.39 19.53
C ASP A 271 -9.19 20.97 19.34
N LYS A 272 -8.56 20.72 18.19
CA LYS A 272 -7.83 19.47 17.90
C LYS A 272 -6.34 19.56 18.28
N GLY A 273 -5.90 20.67 18.87
CA GLY A 273 -4.53 20.86 19.34
C GLY A 273 -3.58 21.54 18.33
N LEU A 274 -4.09 22.19 17.28
CA LEU A 274 -3.21 22.90 16.32
C LEU A 274 -2.49 24.04 17.01
N THR A 275 -1.16 24.07 16.98
CA THR A 275 -0.35 25.17 17.54
C THR A 275 0.57 25.79 16.49
N HIS A 276 1.05 24.99 15.56
CA HIS A 276 2.01 25.37 14.54
C HIS A 276 1.58 24.93 13.15
N ILE A 277 2.10 25.59 12.12
CA ILE A 277 1.90 25.23 10.72
C ILE A 277 3.26 24.91 10.09
N LEU A 278 3.37 23.70 9.56
CA LEU A 278 4.50 23.20 8.80
C LEU A 278 4.23 23.38 7.31
N ILE A 279 5.18 23.99 6.61
CA ILE A 279 5.05 24.29 5.19
C ILE A 279 6.37 23.99 4.50
N ASP A 280 6.33 23.12 3.50
CA ASP A 280 7.45 22.87 2.60
C ASP A 280 7.21 23.45 1.19
N ASN A 281 8.19 23.27 0.31
CA ASN A 281 8.13 23.67 -1.10
C ASN A 281 7.33 22.68 -1.99
N ASN A 282 6.52 21.78 -1.42
CA ASN A 282 5.80 20.77 -2.18
C ASN A 282 4.55 21.37 -2.85
N LYS A 283 4.40 21.07 -4.15
CA LYS A 283 3.32 21.59 -5.00
C LYS A 283 1.95 21.00 -4.70
N GLN A 284 1.86 19.92 -3.93
CA GLN A 284 0.60 19.21 -3.65
C GLN A 284 -0.19 19.77 -2.45
N GLN A 285 0.31 20.80 -1.78
CA GLN A 285 -0.40 21.44 -0.67
C GLN A 285 -1.57 22.33 -1.14
N PRO A 286 -2.55 22.61 -0.27
CA PRO A 286 -3.57 23.64 -0.50
C PRO A 286 -2.94 25.01 -0.81
N ASP A 287 -3.60 25.79 -1.65
CA ASP A 287 -3.03 27.03 -2.19
C ASP A 287 -2.75 28.08 -1.10
N PHE A 288 -3.54 28.13 -0.02
CA PHE A 288 -3.29 29.04 1.08
C PHE A 288 -2.02 28.70 1.89
N LEU A 289 -1.56 27.42 1.93
CA LEU A 289 -0.29 27.08 2.56
C LEU A 289 0.89 27.48 1.67
N LYS A 290 0.75 27.29 0.34
CA LYS A 290 1.75 27.77 -0.62
C LYS A 290 1.94 29.28 -0.48
N GLU A 291 0.85 30.01 -0.29
CA GLU A 291 0.91 31.45 -0.11
C GLU A 291 1.72 31.85 1.12
N ILE A 292 1.54 31.19 2.28
CA ILE A 292 2.36 31.45 3.48
C ILE A 292 3.85 31.16 3.21
N PHE A 293 4.17 30.14 2.39
CA PHE A 293 5.55 29.83 2.05
C PHE A 293 6.27 30.98 1.33
N PHE A 294 5.57 31.67 0.41
CA PHE A 294 6.12 32.76 -0.39
C PHE A 294 5.93 34.13 0.27
N GLU A 295 4.79 34.38 0.91
CA GLU A 295 4.41 35.62 1.57
C GLU A 295 4.40 35.45 3.10
N GLU A 296 5.59 35.28 3.68
CA GLU A 296 5.78 34.96 5.10
C GLU A 296 5.13 35.97 6.06
N THR A 297 4.95 37.22 5.64
CA THR A 297 4.41 38.31 6.47
C THR A 297 2.95 38.63 6.18
N LYS A 298 2.30 37.90 5.27
CA LYS A 298 0.90 38.19 4.87
C LYS A 298 -0.06 38.05 6.05
N TYR A 299 0.13 37.01 6.86
CA TYR A 299 -0.72 36.68 7.99
C TYR A 299 -0.04 37.09 9.28
N THR A 300 -0.45 38.23 9.86
CA THR A 300 0.19 38.79 11.06
C THR A 300 0.05 37.93 12.32
N TYR A 301 -0.93 37.02 12.33
CA TYR A 301 -1.11 36.04 13.41
C TYR A 301 -0.22 34.80 13.27
N LEU A 302 0.63 34.72 12.23
CA LEU A 302 1.63 33.66 12.06
C LEU A 302 3.03 34.23 12.26
N THR A 303 3.80 33.61 13.14
CA THR A 303 5.20 33.99 13.40
C THR A 303 6.12 32.87 12.95
N LYS A 304 7.03 33.14 12.01
CA LYS A 304 8.03 32.14 11.59
C LYS A 304 9.04 31.92 12.72
N ILE A 305 9.09 30.70 13.26
CA ILE A 305 10.02 30.32 14.34
C ILE A 305 11.18 29.45 13.84
N TYR A 306 11.04 28.85 12.65
CA TYR A 306 12.07 27.98 12.08
C TYR A 306 12.04 27.99 10.54
N ASP A 307 13.22 27.84 9.95
CA ASP A 307 13.45 27.67 8.51
C ASP A 307 14.65 26.74 8.32
N SER A 308 14.43 25.53 7.81
CA SER A 308 15.49 24.51 7.68
C SER A 308 16.64 25.00 6.78
N LYS A 309 16.38 25.92 5.87
CA LYS A 309 17.42 26.53 5.02
C LYS A 309 18.46 27.30 5.83
N ASN A 310 18.08 27.86 6.99
CA ASN A 310 19.01 28.54 7.89
C ASN A 310 19.95 27.55 8.61
N GLN A 311 19.60 26.28 8.65
CA GLN A 311 20.41 25.20 9.21
C GLN A 311 21.29 24.50 8.15
N GLY A 312 21.21 24.94 6.89
CA GLY A 312 22.04 24.41 5.79
C GLY A 312 21.43 23.24 5.02
N PHE A 313 20.17 22.89 5.27
CA PHE A 313 19.45 21.85 4.52
C PHE A 313 19.05 22.31 3.12
N GLU A 314 19.10 21.41 2.14
CA GLU A 314 18.58 21.66 0.79
C GLU A 314 17.05 21.59 0.75
N TYR A 315 16.46 20.62 1.45
CA TYR A 315 15.02 20.52 1.62
C TYR A 315 14.50 21.60 2.57
N GLN A 316 13.71 22.53 2.03
CA GLN A 316 13.20 23.68 2.77
C GLN A 316 11.84 23.40 3.41
N VAL A 317 11.81 23.47 4.75
CA VAL A 317 10.62 23.43 5.60
C VAL A 317 10.64 24.64 6.51
N LYS A 318 9.49 25.31 6.62
CA LYS A 318 9.27 26.44 7.52
C LYS A 318 8.24 26.07 8.58
N VAL A 319 8.42 26.59 9.78
CA VAL A 319 7.47 26.43 10.89
C VAL A 319 6.98 27.79 11.32
N PHE A 320 5.66 27.92 11.37
CA PHE A 320 4.96 29.11 11.83
C PHE A 320 4.16 28.80 13.09
N GLU A 321 4.39 29.56 14.15
CA GLU A 321 3.58 29.54 15.37
C GLU A 321 2.32 30.39 15.17
N ILE A 322 1.17 29.88 15.62
CA ILE A 322 -0.11 30.58 15.54
C ILE A 322 -0.32 31.39 16.82
N ASN A 323 -0.39 32.71 16.70
CA ASN A 323 -0.86 33.57 17.78
C ASN A 323 -2.39 33.59 17.80
N TYR A 324 -2.98 32.72 18.61
CA TYR A 324 -4.44 32.61 18.72
C TYR A 324 -5.12 33.87 19.26
N GLU A 325 -4.48 34.63 20.14
CA GLU A 325 -5.06 35.89 20.66
C GLU A 325 -5.24 36.89 19.52
N LEU A 326 -4.21 37.07 18.70
CA LEU A 326 -4.23 37.96 17.55
C LEU A 326 -5.15 37.43 16.44
N PHE A 327 -5.19 36.10 16.25
CA PHE A 327 -6.07 35.45 15.29
C PHE A 327 -7.55 35.71 15.59
N GLU A 328 -8.00 35.50 16.83
CA GLU A 328 -9.40 35.76 17.22
C GLU A 328 -9.72 37.25 17.16
N TYR A 329 -8.80 38.12 17.61
CA TYR A 329 -8.98 39.58 17.50
C TYR A 329 -9.22 40.03 16.05
N LEU A 330 -8.43 39.53 15.09
CA LEU A 330 -8.59 39.89 13.68
C LEU A 330 -9.85 39.29 13.08
N LYS A 331 -10.24 38.08 13.50
CA LYS A 331 -11.48 37.43 13.05
C LYS A 331 -12.72 38.22 13.46
N ASP A 332 -12.77 38.70 14.70
CA ASP A 332 -13.92 39.45 15.21
C ASP A 332 -14.07 40.83 14.56
N ASN A 333 -12.95 41.46 14.17
CA ASN A 333 -12.93 42.78 13.54
C ASN A 333 -13.16 42.77 12.01
N ILE A 334 -13.24 41.61 11.36
CA ILE A 334 -13.59 41.47 9.94
C ILE A 334 -15.12 41.33 9.75
N HIS A 335 -15.86 41.06 10.82
CA HIS A 335 -17.32 40.90 10.83
C HIS A 335 -18.10 42.11 11.36
N THR A 336 -17.43 43.21 11.66
CA THR A 336 -17.98 44.54 11.94
C THR A 336 -17.73 45.50 10.78
#